data_AF-F7S1I3-F1
#
_entry.id   AF-F7S1I3-F1
#
_cell.length_a   1.000
_cell.length_b   1.000
_cell.length_c   1.000
_cell.angle_alpha   90.00
_cell.angle_beta   90.00
_cell.angle_gamma   90.00
#
_symmetry.space_group_name_H-M   'P 1'
#
loop_
_entity.id
_entity.type
_entity.pdbx_description
1 polymer ?
#
loop_
_entity_poly.entity_id
_entity_poly.type
_entity_poly.pdbx_seq_one_letter_code
_entity_poly.pdbx_strand_id
1 'polypeptide(L)'
;MRAELSSWLMGYITALNRVDHNTFDIMAIQSPVAVTNLVLNVCAKNNKDNVEAVTNAIINSLSSIKLIKSSPLLTVVFDGKYVKIRKNTLKDLQKFLKKHKFLNGPADGNYGTETQVAIKLFQTREKLSVNSLPDAQTIIQALILPRIQK
;
A
#
# COMPACT_ATOMS: atom_id res chain seq x y z
N MET A 1 13.10 -7.19 -18.65
CA MET A 1 12.60 -7.95 -17.49
C MET A 1 11.78 -7.13 -16.48
N ARG A 2 12.34 -6.20 -15.67
CA ARG A 2 11.55 -5.49 -14.63
C ARG A 2 10.41 -4.62 -15.19
N ALA A 3 10.65 -3.89 -16.29
CA ALA A 3 9.63 -3.06 -16.93
C ALA A 3 8.50 -3.87 -17.57
N GLU A 4 8.84 -5.00 -18.21
CA GLU A 4 7.86 -5.94 -18.79
C GLU A 4 6.99 -6.56 -17.70
N LEU A 5 7.61 -7.01 -16.60
CA LEU A 5 6.87 -7.52 -15.44
C LEU A 5 5.94 -6.45 -14.86
N SER A 6 6.41 -5.22 -14.67
CA SER A 6 5.55 -4.13 -14.19
C SER A 6 4.38 -3.89 -15.12
N SER A 7 4.58 -3.98 -16.44
CA SER A 7 3.51 -3.79 -17.43
C SER A 7 2.49 -4.92 -17.37
N TRP A 8 2.97 -6.18 -17.31
CA TRP A 8 2.13 -7.36 -17.14
C TRP A 8 1.31 -7.31 -15.84
N LEU A 9 1.95 -6.94 -14.72
CA LEU A 9 1.28 -6.78 -13.42
C LEU A 9 0.17 -5.75 -13.46
N MET A 10 0.39 -4.59 -14.08
CA MET A 10 -0.66 -3.57 -14.19
C MET A 10 -1.82 -4.03 -15.07
N GLY A 11 -1.54 -4.78 -16.15
CA GLY A 11 -2.58 -5.42 -16.96
C GLY A 11 -3.40 -6.45 -16.17
N TYR A 12 -2.71 -7.31 -15.41
CA TYR A 12 -3.33 -8.31 -14.53
C TYR A 12 -4.24 -7.66 -13.48
N ILE A 13 -3.77 -6.62 -12.79
CA ILE A 13 -4.54 -5.86 -11.80
C ILE A 13 -5.74 -5.15 -12.44
N THR A 14 -5.56 -4.59 -13.64
CA THR A 14 -6.66 -3.96 -14.39
C THR A 14 -7.76 -4.97 -14.73
N ALA A 15 -7.40 -6.20 -15.08
CA ALA A 15 -8.37 -7.27 -15.32
C ALA A 15 -9.13 -7.62 -14.04
N LEU A 16 -8.44 -7.75 -12.90
CA LEU A 16 -9.07 -8.04 -11.61
C LEU A 16 -10.06 -6.95 -11.16
N ASN A 17 -9.76 -5.68 -11.43
CA ASN A 17 -10.69 -4.57 -11.18
C ASN A 17 -12.01 -4.69 -11.94
N ARG A 18 -12.07 -5.43 -13.06
CA ARG A 18 -13.31 -5.62 -13.85
C ARG A 18 -14.15 -6.81 -13.39
N VAL A 19 -13.51 -7.82 -12.77
CA VAL A 19 -14.19 -9.06 -12.37
C VAL A 19 -14.95 -8.87 -11.05
N ASP A 20 -14.43 -8.05 -10.14
CA ASP A 20 -15.09 -7.77 -8.86
C ASP A 20 -15.99 -6.54 -8.96
N HIS A 21 -17.30 -6.77 -9.08
CA HIS A 21 -18.30 -5.71 -9.22
C HIS A 21 -18.41 -4.75 -8.02
N ASN A 22 -17.78 -5.06 -6.87
CA ASN A 22 -17.77 -4.20 -5.68
C ASN A 22 -16.38 -3.61 -5.40
N THR A 23 -15.56 -3.45 -6.44
CA THR A 23 -14.21 -2.90 -6.34
C THR A 23 -14.02 -1.77 -7.33
N PHE A 24 -13.63 -0.60 -6.82
CA PHE A 24 -13.13 0.50 -7.64
C PHE A 24 -11.65 0.28 -8.00
N ASP A 25 -10.83 -0.10 -7.01
CA ASP A 25 -9.41 -0.38 -7.21
C ASP A 25 -8.95 -1.44 -6.20
N ILE A 26 -8.55 -2.61 -6.69
CA ILE A 26 -8.04 -3.73 -5.90
C ILE A 26 -6.66 -3.40 -5.29
N MET A 27 -5.97 -2.39 -5.83
CA MET A 27 -4.63 -1.99 -5.42
C MET A 27 -4.66 -0.66 -4.66
N ALA A 28 -4.72 -0.71 -3.34
CA ALA A 28 -4.68 0.50 -2.51
C ALA A 28 -3.33 1.23 -2.54
N ILE A 29 -2.25 0.56 -2.93
CA ILE A 29 -0.89 1.11 -3.07
C ILE A 29 -0.73 1.67 -4.48
N GLN A 30 -0.55 2.96 -4.66
CA GLN A 30 -0.47 3.56 -6.01
C GLN A 30 0.98 3.61 -6.53
N SER A 31 1.67 2.46 -6.48
CA SER A 31 3.07 2.32 -6.93
C SER A 31 3.31 0.99 -7.64
N PRO A 32 3.33 0.99 -8.99
CA PRO A 32 3.63 -0.21 -9.79
C PRO A 32 5.01 -0.81 -9.46
N VAL A 33 5.99 0.06 -9.20
CA VAL A 33 7.36 -0.34 -8.86
C VAL A 33 7.39 -1.08 -7.53
N ALA A 34 6.64 -0.63 -6.52
CA ALA A 34 6.62 -1.29 -5.22
C ALA A 34 6.01 -2.70 -5.31
N VAL A 35 4.92 -2.86 -6.06
CA VAL A 35 4.30 -4.19 -6.27
C VAL A 35 5.21 -5.10 -7.08
N THR A 36 5.85 -4.57 -8.13
CA THR A 36 6.85 -5.32 -8.91
C THR A 36 7.99 -5.82 -8.02
N ASN A 37 8.52 -4.96 -7.16
CA ASN A 37 9.59 -5.34 -6.23
C ASN A 37 9.12 -6.36 -5.18
N LEU A 38 7.88 -6.24 -4.70
CA LEU A 38 7.31 -7.23 -3.78
C LEU A 38 7.23 -8.62 -4.44
N VAL A 39 6.68 -8.70 -5.65
CA VAL A 39 6.61 -9.95 -6.44
C VAL A 39 8.01 -10.54 -6.63
N LEU A 40 8.96 -9.73 -7.11
CA LEU A 40 10.33 -10.18 -7.35
C LEU A 40 11.03 -10.67 -6.07
N ASN A 41 10.81 -9.98 -4.94
CA ASN A 41 11.40 -10.38 -3.66
C ASN A 41 10.83 -11.71 -3.14
N VAL A 42 9.55 -11.99 -3.40
CA VAL A 42 8.93 -13.28 -3.04
C VAL A 42 9.43 -14.39 -3.97
N CYS A 43 9.43 -14.16 -5.28
CA CYS A 43 9.96 -15.14 -6.26
C CYS A 43 11.44 -15.46 -6.01
N ALA A 44 12.26 -14.48 -5.61
CA ALA A 44 13.67 -14.71 -5.30
C ALA A 44 13.88 -15.62 -4.06
N LYS A 45 12.92 -15.65 -3.14
CA LYS A 45 12.93 -16.53 -1.96
C LYS A 45 12.32 -17.90 -2.24
N ASN A 46 11.42 -18.01 -3.21
CA ASN A 46 10.79 -19.26 -3.63
C ASN A 46 10.87 -19.44 -5.15
N ASN A 47 11.88 -20.16 -5.62
CA ASN A 47 12.14 -20.36 -7.05
C ASN A 47 11.22 -21.39 -7.73
N LYS A 48 10.33 -22.05 -6.98
CA LYS A 48 9.40 -23.07 -7.52
C LYS A 48 8.08 -22.47 -7.98
N ASP A 49 7.68 -21.33 -7.43
CA ASP A 49 6.43 -20.69 -7.79
C ASP A 49 6.61 -19.88 -9.08
N ASN A 50 5.64 -19.97 -9.99
CA ASN A 50 5.61 -19.10 -11.16
C ASN A 50 5.13 -17.68 -10.77
N VAL A 51 5.53 -16.69 -11.57
CA VAL A 51 5.23 -15.27 -11.33
C VAL A 51 3.74 -15.00 -11.21
N GLU A 52 2.90 -15.71 -11.96
CA GLU A 52 1.46 -15.55 -11.89
C GLU A 52 0.89 -16.01 -10.55
N ALA A 53 1.28 -17.19 -10.07
CA ALA A 53 0.85 -17.72 -8.78
C ALA A 53 1.26 -16.80 -7.62
N VAL A 54 2.51 -16.31 -7.63
CA VAL A 54 3.00 -15.35 -6.63
C VAL A 54 2.23 -14.04 -6.70
N THR A 55 1.97 -13.55 -7.92
CA THR A 55 1.18 -12.33 -8.13
C THR A 55 -0.22 -12.49 -7.59
N ASN A 56 -0.93 -13.56 -7.94
CA ASN A 56 -2.29 -13.82 -7.47
C ASN A 56 -2.34 -13.90 -5.94
N ALA A 57 -1.40 -14.60 -5.30
CA ALA A 57 -1.31 -14.69 -3.84
C ALA A 57 -1.09 -13.32 -3.17
N ILE A 58 -0.19 -12.51 -3.74
CA ILE A 58 0.06 -11.13 -3.27
C ILE A 58 -1.20 -10.29 -3.43
N ILE A 59 -1.81 -10.25 -4.63
CA ILE A 59 -3.00 -9.42 -4.88
C ILE A 59 -4.17 -9.87 -4.01
N ASN A 60 -4.38 -11.16 -3.79
CA ASN A 60 -5.41 -11.66 -2.88
C ASN A 60 -5.19 -11.14 -1.45
N SER A 61 -3.94 -11.08 -0.99
CA SER A 61 -3.60 -10.50 0.32
C SER A 61 -3.86 -8.98 0.35
N LEU A 62 -3.50 -8.26 -0.73
CA LEU A 62 -3.74 -6.83 -0.87
C LEU A 62 -5.23 -6.49 -0.99
N SER A 63 -6.04 -7.39 -1.55
CA SER A 63 -7.48 -7.18 -1.79
C SER A 63 -8.26 -6.87 -0.51
N SER A 64 -7.74 -7.27 0.65
CA SER A 64 -8.37 -6.95 1.94
C SER A 64 -8.50 -5.43 2.16
N ILE A 65 -7.61 -4.62 1.60
CA ILE A 65 -7.62 -3.15 1.69
C ILE A 65 -8.11 -2.47 0.41
N LYS A 66 -8.76 -3.21 -0.50
CA LYS A 66 -9.27 -2.68 -1.77
C LYS A 66 -10.15 -1.45 -1.56
N LEU A 67 -10.12 -0.55 -2.54
CA LEU A 67 -11.00 0.59 -2.61
C LEU A 67 -12.33 0.16 -3.22
N ILE A 68 -13.41 0.24 -2.45
CA ILE A 68 -14.77 -0.05 -2.92
C ILE A 68 -15.33 1.15 -3.71
N LYS A 69 -14.93 2.37 -3.33
CA LYS A 69 -15.37 3.62 -3.96
C LYS A 69 -14.17 4.48 -4.31
N SER A 70 -14.30 5.22 -5.41
CA SER A 70 -13.31 6.23 -5.80
C SER A 70 -13.12 7.27 -4.70
N SER A 71 -11.89 7.77 -4.58
CA SER A 71 -11.55 8.93 -3.76
C SER A 71 -10.43 9.73 -4.43
N PRO A 72 -10.26 11.03 -4.09
CA PRO A 72 -9.20 11.85 -4.67
C PRO A 72 -7.83 11.19 -4.55
N LEU A 73 -7.05 11.24 -5.63
CA LEU A 73 -5.64 10.85 -5.62
C LEU A 73 -4.81 12.05 -5.16
N LEU A 74 -4.21 11.94 -3.98
CA LEU A 74 -3.38 12.96 -3.38
C LEU A 74 -1.92 12.76 -3.78
N THR A 75 -1.20 13.86 -4.02
CA THR A 75 0.26 13.87 -4.08
C THR A 75 0.76 14.40 -2.74
N VAL A 76 1.28 13.50 -1.91
CA VAL A 76 1.90 13.84 -0.63
C VAL A 76 3.36 14.14 -0.86
N VAL A 77 3.83 15.30 -0.38
CA VAL A 77 5.23 15.74 -0.51
C VAL A 77 5.83 15.93 0.87
N PHE A 78 7.02 15.38 1.09
CA PHE A 78 7.81 15.59 2.30
C PHE A 78 9.29 15.43 1.96
N ASP A 79 10.12 16.36 2.45
CA ASP A 79 11.59 16.32 2.27
C ASP A 79 12.03 16.10 0.80
N GLY A 80 11.43 16.86 -0.13
CA GLY A 80 11.72 16.79 -1.57
C GLY A 80 11.24 15.52 -2.28
N LYS A 81 10.66 14.55 -1.56
CA LYS A 81 10.10 13.31 -2.11
C LYS A 81 8.59 13.38 -2.16
N TYR A 82 7.99 12.60 -3.06
CA TYR A 82 6.54 12.53 -3.19
C TYR A 82 6.01 11.09 -3.29
N VAL A 83 4.79 10.90 -2.80
CA VAL A 83 4.02 9.65 -2.92
C VAL A 83 2.61 10.00 -3.39
N LYS A 84 2.09 9.20 -4.33
CA LYS A 84 0.67 9.25 -4.70
C LYS A 84 -0.11 8.28 -3.81
N ILE A 85 -1.20 8.76 -3.20
CA ILE A 85 -2.05 7.95 -2.32
C ILE A 85 -3.51 8.43 -2.40
N ARG A 86 -4.45 7.49 -2.40
CA ARG A 86 -5.88 7.81 -2.38
C ARG A 86 -6.30 8.33 -1.00
N LYS A 87 -7.16 9.34 -0.95
CA LYS A 87 -7.62 9.95 0.32
C LYS A 87 -8.19 8.93 1.30
N ASN A 88 -8.96 7.95 0.82
CA ASN A 88 -9.51 6.89 1.68
C ASN A 88 -8.40 5.97 2.24
N THR A 89 -7.40 5.62 1.44
CA THR A 89 -6.24 4.84 1.92
C THR A 89 -5.48 5.59 3.01
N LEU A 90 -5.26 6.91 2.85
CA LEU A 90 -4.63 7.73 3.88
C LEU A 90 -5.48 7.79 5.16
N LYS A 91 -6.80 7.91 5.02
CA LYS A 91 -7.73 7.87 6.14
C LYS A 91 -7.66 6.54 6.90
N ASP A 92 -7.57 5.43 6.20
CA ASP A 92 -7.46 4.10 6.82
C ASP A 92 -6.09 3.90 7.52
N LEU A 93 -5.00 4.42 6.93
CA LEU A 93 -3.71 4.50 7.62
C LEU A 93 -3.82 5.32 8.92
N GLN A 94 -4.43 6.50 8.88
CA GLN A 94 -4.62 7.32 10.08
C GLN A 94 -5.47 6.62 11.15
N LYS A 95 -6.55 5.90 10.77
CA LYS A 95 -7.33 5.10 11.72
C LYS A 95 -6.48 4.03 12.39
N PHE A 96 -5.65 3.33 11.62
CA PHE A 96 -4.70 2.36 12.15
C PHE A 96 -3.72 3.02 13.12
N LEU A 97 -3.07 4.12 12.71
CA LEU A 97 -2.11 4.85 13.54
C LEU A 97 -2.75 5.33 14.85
N LYS A 98 -3.99 5.84 14.80
CA LYS A 98 -4.75 6.28 15.97
C LYS A 98 -5.09 5.12 16.90
N LYS A 99 -5.59 4.00 16.35
CA LYS A 99 -5.86 2.77 17.11
C LYS A 99 -4.62 2.25 17.86
N HIS A 100 -3.44 2.41 17.25
CA HIS A 100 -2.16 1.99 17.83
C HIS A 100 -1.41 3.11 18.59
N LYS A 101 -2.09 4.22 18.91
CA LYS A 101 -1.59 5.34 19.73
C LYS A 101 -0.40 6.12 19.13
N PHE A 102 -0.22 6.08 17.81
CA PHE A 102 0.76 6.94 17.12
C PHE A 102 0.17 8.29 16.71
N LEU A 103 -1.13 8.35 16.45
CA LEU A 103 -1.83 9.56 15.99
C LEU A 103 -2.83 10.03 17.05
N ASN A 104 -2.68 11.27 17.51
CA ASN A 104 -3.64 11.92 18.41
C ASN A 104 -4.75 12.65 17.64
N GLY A 105 -4.39 13.28 16.51
CA GLY A 105 -5.27 14.01 15.61
C GLY A 105 -6.38 13.18 14.92
N PRO A 106 -7.14 13.84 14.01
CA PRO A 106 -8.23 13.20 13.30
C PRO A 106 -7.73 12.22 12.22
N ALA A 107 -8.54 11.20 11.93
CA ALA A 107 -8.39 10.36 10.74
C ALA A 107 -9.30 10.89 9.64
N ASP A 108 -8.89 11.98 8.99
CA ASP A 108 -9.67 12.77 8.02
C ASP A 108 -9.23 12.57 6.55
N GLY A 109 -8.14 11.85 6.33
CA GLY A 109 -7.52 11.63 5.03
C GLY A 109 -6.67 12.80 4.54
N ASN A 110 -6.28 13.74 5.41
CA ASN A 110 -5.40 14.86 5.09
C ASN A 110 -3.98 14.64 5.64
N TYR A 111 -2.97 14.97 4.85
CA TYR A 111 -1.57 14.83 5.27
C TYR A 111 -1.06 16.11 5.97
N GLY A 112 -1.34 16.24 7.26
CA GLY A 112 -0.85 17.33 8.11
C GLY A 112 0.31 16.93 9.04
N THR A 113 0.82 17.88 9.83
CA THR A 113 1.96 17.70 10.74
C THR A 113 1.76 16.54 11.72
N GLU A 114 0.56 16.36 12.29
CA GLU A 114 0.30 15.22 13.19
C GLU A 114 0.39 13.88 12.46
N THR A 115 -0.05 13.82 11.19
CA THR A 115 0.08 12.61 10.37
C THR A 115 1.53 12.31 10.03
N GLN A 116 2.33 13.34 9.72
CA GLN A 116 3.77 13.21 9.49
C GLN A 116 4.48 12.62 10.71
N VAL A 117 4.23 13.18 11.89
CA VAL A 117 4.80 12.70 13.17
C VAL A 117 4.35 11.28 13.47
N ALA A 118 3.07 10.97 13.30
CA ALA A 118 2.54 9.62 13.54
C ALA A 118 3.17 8.57 12.62
N ILE A 119 3.33 8.88 11.33
CA ILE A 119 4.00 8.00 10.36
C ILE A 119 5.45 7.81 10.75
N LYS A 120 6.17 8.88 11.12
CA LYS A 120 7.56 8.80 11.58
C LYS A 120 7.71 7.85 12.76
N LEU A 121 6.88 8.02 13.80
CA LEU A 121 6.88 7.17 15.00
C LEU A 121 6.59 5.70 14.66
N PHE A 122 5.61 5.46 13.81
CA PHE A 122 5.28 4.11 13.34
C PHE A 122 6.44 3.47 12.57
N GLN A 123 7.01 4.19 11.59
CA GLN A 123 8.16 3.73 10.82
C GLN A 123 9.35 3.41 11.73
N THR A 124 9.63 4.25 12.74
CA THR A 124 10.69 3.98 13.73
C THR A 124 10.42 2.70 14.51
N ARG A 125 9.21 2.52 15.05
CA ARG A 125 8.84 1.32 15.83
C ARG A 125 8.94 0.04 14.98
N GLU A 126 8.45 0.10 13.75
CA GLU A 126 8.43 -1.05 12.83
C GLU A 126 9.76 -1.24 12.08
N LYS A 127 10.79 -0.45 12.40
CA LYS A 127 12.13 -0.50 11.78
C LYS A 127 12.09 -0.36 10.25
N LEU A 128 11.20 0.49 9.75
CA LEU A 128 11.11 0.86 8.34
C LEU A 128 12.06 2.04 8.03
N SER A 129 12.18 2.39 6.74
CA SER A 129 12.82 3.65 6.36
C SER A 129 12.00 4.82 6.92
N VAL A 130 12.63 5.65 7.76
CA VAL A 130 11.97 6.77 8.44
C VAL A 130 11.98 7.98 7.51
N ASN A 131 10.90 8.18 6.75
CA ASN A 131 10.75 9.25 5.76
C ASN A 131 9.48 10.08 5.95
N SER A 132 8.66 9.77 6.96
CA SER A 132 7.37 10.42 7.27
C SER A 132 6.32 10.36 6.15
N LEU A 133 6.59 9.66 5.03
CA LEU A 133 5.68 9.51 3.91
C LEU A 133 4.81 8.25 4.08
N PRO A 134 3.53 8.28 3.66
CA PRO A 134 2.68 7.10 3.62
C PRO A 134 3.02 6.23 2.39
N ASP A 135 4.28 5.83 2.28
CA ASP A 135 4.80 5.05 1.16
C ASP A 135 4.28 3.60 1.15
N ALA A 136 4.60 2.87 0.08
CA ALA A 136 4.13 1.50 -0.09
C ALA A 136 4.51 0.60 1.09
N GLN A 137 5.72 0.74 1.64
CA GLN A 137 6.18 -0.07 2.76
C GLN A 137 5.39 0.24 4.03
N THR A 138 5.11 1.52 4.27
CA THR A 138 4.26 1.99 5.39
C THR A 138 2.84 1.42 5.27
N ILE A 139 2.24 1.45 4.08
CA ILE A 139 0.90 0.91 3.84
C ILE A 139 0.86 -0.61 4.00
N ILE A 140 1.86 -1.33 3.48
CA ILE A 140 1.96 -2.78 3.63
C ILE A 140 2.08 -3.17 5.11
N GLN A 141 2.99 -2.54 5.83
CA GLN A 141 3.21 -2.83 7.25
C GLN A 141 1.98 -2.51 8.10
N ALA A 142 1.32 -1.39 7.86
CA ALA A 142 0.18 -0.95 8.68
C ALA A 142 -1.12 -1.67 8.33
N LEU A 143 -1.42 -1.85 7.05
CA LEU A 143 -2.77 -2.22 6.61
C LEU A 143 -2.89 -3.64 6.08
N ILE A 144 -1.78 -4.26 5.67
CA ILE A 144 -1.80 -5.59 5.02
C ILE A 144 -1.26 -6.68 5.95
N LEU A 145 -0.01 -6.56 6.43
CA LEU A 145 0.61 -7.62 7.23
C LEU A 145 -0.19 -8.03 8.49
N PRO A 146 -0.80 -7.10 9.26
CA PRO A 146 -1.60 -7.47 10.43
C PRO A 146 -2.85 -8.29 10.12
N ARG A 147 -3.23 -8.41 8.85
CA ARG A 147 -4.39 -9.20 8.38
C ARG A 147 -4.01 -10.57 7.87
N ILE A 148 -2.74 -10.78 7.53
CA ILE A 148 -2.20 -12.08 7.09
C ILE A 148 -1.75 -12.92 8.29
N GLN A 149 -1.28 -12.26 9.37
CA GLN A 149 -0.73 -12.92 10.55
C GLN A 149 -1.77 -13.27 11.63
N LYS A 150 -3.06 -13.23 11.29
CA LYS A 150 -4.17 -13.67 12.16
C LYS A 150 -4.63 -15.05 11.74
#